data_AF-A7SLR4-F1
#
_entry.id   AF-A7SLR4-F1
#
_cell.length_a   1.000
_cell.length_b   1.000
_cell.length_c   1.000
_cell.angle_alpha   90.00
_cell.angle_beta   90.00
_cell.angle_gamma   90.00
#
_symmetry.space_group_name_H-M   'P 1'
#
loop_
_entity.id
_entity.type
_entity.pdbx_description
1 polymer ?
#
loop_
_entity_poly.entity_id
_entity_poly.type
_entity_poly.pdbx_seq_one_letter_code
_entity_poly.pdbx_strand_id
1 'polypeptide(L)'
;MEKASWGKAKKLATSAKAKQIEYGNFEDIDPELCVKLLSIPSLKNFSSLHCKLKTCTEQWLKDFVAFGGLSILFGSLECMSSRKLSFLDAFAGLECVRCVKEVMNSEAGLTAMLDSSDLVCQLARGLLDHSSFSHKKTCFHDLKFN
;
A
#
# COMPACT_ATOMS: atom_id res chain seq x y z
N MET A 1 15.03 40.94 32.76
CA MET A 1 15.22 39.46 32.69
C MET A 1 14.08 38.88 31.87
N GLU A 2 14.42 38.38 30.69
CA GLU A 2 13.53 38.04 29.57
C GLU A 2 12.52 36.93 29.87
N LYS A 3 11.27 37.13 29.49
CA LYS A 3 10.26 36.06 29.41
C LYS A 3 10.51 35.26 28.14
N ALA A 4 11.15 34.10 28.31
CA ALA A 4 11.49 33.18 27.22
C ALA A 4 10.27 32.80 26.38
N SER A 5 10.41 33.00 25.07
CA SER A 5 9.37 32.89 24.05
C SER A 5 8.99 31.44 23.76
N TRP A 6 8.18 30.83 24.63
CA TRP A 6 7.62 29.49 24.42
C TRP A 6 6.73 29.41 23.15
N GLY A 7 6.18 30.53 22.71
CA GLY A 7 5.37 30.62 21.49
C GLY A 7 6.16 30.45 20.18
N LYS A 8 7.42 30.89 20.14
CA LYS A 8 8.28 30.75 18.95
C LYS A 8 8.82 29.34 18.81
N ALA A 9 9.16 28.68 19.92
CA ALA A 9 9.61 27.28 19.94
C ALA A 9 8.53 26.31 19.43
N LYS A 10 7.24 26.54 19.78
CA LYS A 10 6.13 25.75 19.23
C LYS A 10 5.98 25.91 17.72
N LYS A 11 6.11 27.14 17.20
CA LYS A 11 6.04 27.41 15.75
C LYS A 11 7.18 26.74 14.97
N LEU A 12 8.38 26.69 15.54
CA LEU A 12 9.52 25.98 14.95
C LEU A 12 9.37 24.46 15.03
N ALA A 13 8.82 23.91 16.12
CA ALA A 13 8.55 22.47 16.23
C ALA A 13 7.42 22.01 15.29
N THR A 14 6.38 22.83 15.08
CA THR A 14 5.33 22.54 14.10
C THR A 14 5.81 22.72 12.66
N SER A 15 6.69 23.69 12.41
CA SER A 15 7.29 23.91 11.08
C SER A 15 8.35 22.86 10.73
N ALA A 16 9.11 22.35 11.70
CA ALA A 16 10.04 21.24 11.49
C ALA A 16 9.31 19.90 11.25
N LYS A 17 8.12 19.71 11.85
CA LYS A 17 7.25 18.56 11.54
C LYS A 17 6.56 18.70 10.17
N ALA A 18 6.49 19.90 9.61
CA ALA A 18 5.97 20.19 8.28
C ALA A 18 7.01 20.05 7.14
N LYS A 19 8.23 19.59 7.44
CA LYS A 19 9.21 19.13 6.42
C LYS A 19 9.30 17.60 6.34
N GLN A 20 8.27 16.88 6.77
CA GLN A 20 8.03 15.54 6.24
C GLN A 20 7.41 15.72 4.87
N ILE A 21 8.15 15.31 3.86
CA ILE A 21 7.82 15.47 2.45
C ILE A 21 6.35 15.05 2.23
N GLU A 22 5.58 15.93 1.62
CA GLU A 22 4.17 15.76 1.27
C GLU A 22 4.00 14.74 0.12
N TYR A 23 4.62 13.56 0.22
CA TYR A 23 4.27 12.41 -0.60
C TYR A 23 2.96 11.87 -0.04
N GLY A 24 1.83 12.38 -0.51
CA GLY A 24 0.52 12.03 0.03
C GLY A 24 -0.62 12.01 -0.97
N ASN A 25 -0.43 12.56 -2.16
CA ASN A 25 -1.44 12.47 -3.19
C ASN A 25 -0.86 11.77 -4.42
N PHE A 26 -1.39 10.59 -4.73
CA PHE A 26 -0.99 9.80 -5.90
C PHE A 26 -1.76 10.23 -7.16
N GLU A 27 -2.63 11.25 -7.07
CA GLU A 27 -3.45 11.74 -8.18
C GLU A 27 -2.61 12.06 -9.43
N ASP A 28 -1.45 12.70 -9.30
CA ASP A 28 -0.58 13.08 -10.43
C ASP A 28 0.77 12.34 -10.42
N ILE A 29 0.89 11.23 -9.71
CA ILE A 29 2.15 10.48 -9.62
C ILE A 29 2.28 9.48 -10.77
N ASP A 30 3.46 9.46 -11.39
CA ASP A 30 3.82 8.48 -12.40
C ASP A 30 3.86 7.05 -11.84
N PRO A 31 3.46 6.04 -12.62
CA PRO A 31 3.42 4.65 -12.16
C PRO A 31 4.75 4.15 -11.57
N GLU A 32 5.88 4.47 -12.21
CA GLU A 32 7.22 4.07 -11.75
C GLU A 32 7.57 4.70 -10.39
N LEU A 33 7.26 5.99 -10.21
CA LEU A 33 7.50 6.69 -8.95
C LEU A 33 6.57 6.15 -7.85
N CYS A 34 5.34 5.79 -8.20
CA CYS A 34 4.39 5.14 -7.30
C CYS A 34 4.96 3.83 -6.75
N VAL A 35 5.50 2.96 -7.62
CA VAL A 35 6.17 1.72 -7.24
C VAL A 35 7.35 1.99 -6.28
N LYS A 36 8.20 2.97 -6.59
CA LYS A 36 9.32 3.34 -5.71
C LYS A 36 8.86 3.80 -4.32
N LEU A 37 7.77 4.58 -4.24
CA LEU A 37 7.20 5.02 -2.97
C LEU A 37 6.60 3.86 -2.16
N LEU A 38 6.00 2.88 -2.83
CA LEU A 38 5.43 1.68 -2.19
C LEU A 38 6.49 0.73 -1.60
N SER A 39 7.77 0.88 -1.99
CA SER A 39 8.88 0.17 -1.34
C SER A 39 9.01 0.52 0.16
N ILE A 40 8.38 1.61 0.59
CA ILE A 40 8.20 1.97 2.00
C ILE A 40 6.73 1.67 2.37
N PRO A 41 6.42 0.46 2.87
CA PRO A 41 5.05 0.08 3.20
C PRO A 41 4.53 0.95 4.36
N SER A 42 3.44 1.69 4.11
CA SER A 42 2.78 2.51 5.12
C SER A 42 1.30 2.65 4.80
N LEU A 43 0.49 2.87 5.85
CA LEU A 43 -0.95 3.10 5.69
C LEU A 43 -1.24 4.24 4.70
N LYS A 44 -0.49 5.34 4.81
CA LYS A 44 -0.64 6.51 3.93
C LYS A 44 -0.43 6.14 2.46
N ASN A 45 0.66 5.43 2.15
CA ASN A 45 1.00 5.07 0.77
C ASN A 45 -0.06 4.14 0.16
N PHE A 46 -0.54 3.15 0.91
CA PHE A 46 -1.58 2.24 0.42
C PHE A 46 -2.93 2.94 0.27
N SER A 47 -3.34 3.82 1.19
CA SER A 47 -4.58 4.59 1.02
C SER A 47 -4.52 5.52 -0.19
N SER A 48 -3.39 6.19 -0.43
CA SER A 48 -3.20 7.04 -1.62
C SER A 48 -3.21 6.20 -2.91
N LEU A 49 -2.56 5.03 -2.90
CA LEU A 49 -2.61 4.08 -4.02
C LEU A 49 -4.03 3.60 -4.29
N HIS A 50 -4.77 3.18 -3.26
CA HIS A 50 -6.13 2.71 -3.41
C HIS A 50 -7.04 3.78 -4.04
N CYS A 51 -6.87 5.05 -3.66
CA CYS A 51 -7.58 6.15 -4.32
C CYS A 51 -7.18 6.27 -5.79
N LYS A 52 -5.88 6.23 -6.09
CA LYS A 52 -5.36 6.31 -7.46
C LYS A 52 -5.84 5.14 -8.33
N LEU A 53 -5.85 3.91 -7.82
CA LEU A 53 -6.28 2.73 -8.57
C LEU A 53 -7.75 2.80 -8.99
N LYS A 54 -8.60 3.46 -8.19
CA LYS A 54 -10.01 3.67 -8.53
C LYS A 54 -10.26 4.68 -9.64
N THR A 55 -9.32 5.59 -9.86
CA THR A 55 -9.47 6.72 -10.79
C THR A 55 -8.46 6.70 -11.93
N CYS A 56 -7.48 5.80 -11.90
CA CYS A 56 -6.43 5.72 -12.91
C CYS A 56 -6.98 5.24 -14.26
N THR A 57 -6.30 5.64 -15.32
CA THR A 57 -6.55 5.11 -16.65
C THR A 57 -6.03 3.68 -16.76
N GLU A 58 -6.58 2.93 -17.72
CA GLU A 58 -6.12 1.57 -18.02
C GLU A 58 -4.61 1.54 -18.36
N GLN A 59 -4.13 2.53 -19.12
CA GLN A 59 -2.71 2.65 -19.46
C GLN A 59 -1.84 2.83 -18.21
N TRP A 60 -2.25 3.70 -17.29
CA TRP A 60 -1.51 3.92 -16.05
C TRP A 60 -1.41 2.64 -15.22
N LEU A 61 -2.50 1.85 -15.18
CA LEU A 61 -2.53 0.58 -14.46
C LEU A 61 -1.62 -0.48 -15.13
N LYS A 62 -1.63 -0.57 -16.47
CA LYS A 62 -0.71 -1.43 -17.23
C LYS A 62 0.74 -1.09 -16.92
N ASP A 63 1.08 0.20 -16.94
CA ASP A 63 2.43 0.68 -16.64
C ASP A 63 2.82 0.37 -15.19
N PHE A 64 1.91 0.60 -14.23
CA PHE A 64 2.13 0.27 -12.82
C PHE A 64 2.45 -1.20 -12.61
N VAL A 65 1.69 -2.09 -13.25
CA VAL A 65 1.93 -3.53 -13.19
C VAL A 65 3.26 -3.89 -13.87
N ALA A 66 3.56 -3.31 -15.04
CA ALA A 66 4.80 -3.53 -15.78
C ALA A 66 6.05 -3.10 -14.99
N PHE A 67 5.96 -2.04 -14.18
CA PHE A 67 7.04 -1.62 -13.28
C PHE A 67 7.15 -2.47 -12.01
N GLY A 68 6.38 -3.55 -11.87
CA GLY A 68 6.47 -4.47 -10.74
C GLY A 68 5.58 -4.09 -9.55
N GLY A 69 4.54 -3.29 -9.76
CA GLY A 69 3.62 -2.87 -8.70
C GLY A 69 2.97 -4.03 -7.94
N LEU A 70 2.61 -5.12 -8.63
CA LEU A 70 2.08 -6.33 -7.98
C LEU A 70 3.10 -7.02 -7.07
N SER A 71 4.36 -7.15 -7.51
CA SER A 71 5.42 -7.74 -6.71
C SER A 71 5.65 -6.96 -5.41
N ILE A 72 5.64 -5.63 -5.47
CA ILE A 72 5.78 -4.79 -4.25
C ILE A 72 4.58 -4.97 -3.32
N LEU A 73 3.36 -5.03 -3.85
CA LEU A 73 2.17 -5.28 -3.03
C LEU A 73 2.24 -6.64 -2.33
N PHE A 74 2.59 -7.71 -3.06
CA PHE A 74 2.67 -9.04 -2.49
C PHE A 74 3.82 -9.18 -1.49
N GLY A 75 5.00 -8.65 -1.82
CA GLY A 75 6.13 -8.60 -0.89
C GLY A 75 5.82 -7.80 0.38
N SER A 76 5.01 -6.74 0.27
CA SER A 76 4.54 -5.99 1.44
C SER A 76 3.66 -6.86 2.35
N LEU A 77 2.72 -7.63 1.78
CA LEU A 77 1.87 -8.55 2.54
C LEU A 77 2.70 -9.61 3.29
N GLU A 78 3.70 -10.18 2.62
CA GLU A 78 4.62 -11.16 3.22
C GLU A 78 5.48 -10.55 4.34
N CYS A 79 5.96 -9.31 4.18
CA CYS A 79 6.74 -8.64 5.21
C CYS A 79 5.89 -8.30 6.46
N MET A 80 4.60 -8.10 6.29
CA MET A 80 3.66 -7.81 7.37
C MET A 80 3.21 -9.08 8.10
N SER A 81 3.02 -10.20 7.40
CA SER A 81 2.64 -11.48 8.04
C SER A 81 3.71 -12.02 9.02
N SER A 82 4.98 -11.69 8.77
CA SER A 82 6.12 -12.26 9.50
C SER A 82 6.42 -11.58 10.85
N ARG A 83 5.76 -10.46 11.19
CA ARG A 83 6.11 -9.60 12.34
C ARG A 83 4.95 -9.48 13.34
N LYS A 84 5.27 -9.20 14.61
CA LYS A 84 4.27 -8.73 15.59
C LYS A 84 3.78 -7.36 15.13
N LEU A 85 2.62 -7.33 14.47
CA LEU A 85 2.04 -6.12 13.87
C LEU A 85 1.73 -5.07 14.94
N SER A 86 2.12 -3.82 14.70
CA SER A 86 1.50 -2.71 15.40
C SER A 86 0.07 -2.51 14.90
N PHE A 87 -0.76 -1.81 15.67
CA PHE A 87 -2.12 -1.48 15.25
C PHE A 87 -2.15 -0.76 13.90
N LEU A 88 -1.19 0.13 13.64
CA LEU A 88 -1.07 0.84 12.37
C LEU A 88 -0.65 -0.07 11.21
N ASP A 89 0.23 -1.04 11.46
CA ASP A 89 0.66 -2.01 10.44
C ASP A 89 -0.51 -2.91 10.01
N ALA A 90 -1.44 -3.23 10.93
CA ALA A 90 -2.64 -3.98 10.59
C ALA A 90 -3.55 -3.21 9.61
N PHE A 91 -3.71 -1.89 9.78
CA PHE A 91 -4.44 -1.07 8.80
C PHE A 91 -3.68 -0.95 7.49
N ALA A 92 -2.36 -0.80 7.53
CA ALA A 92 -1.55 -0.79 6.32
C ALA A 92 -1.72 -2.11 5.54
N GLY A 93 -1.76 -3.25 6.24
CA GLY A 93 -2.08 -4.56 5.68
C GLY A 93 -3.46 -4.60 5.01
N LEU A 94 -4.49 -4.12 5.69
CA LEU A 94 -5.85 -4.06 5.15
C LEU A 94 -5.93 -3.19 3.89
N GLU A 95 -5.31 -2.02 3.89
CA GLU A 95 -5.29 -1.14 2.72
C GLU A 95 -4.45 -1.73 1.58
N CYS A 96 -3.35 -2.44 1.87
CA CYS A 96 -2.59 -3.17 0.87
C CYS A 96 -3.43 -4.26 0.20
N VAL A 97 -4.22 -5.02 0.97
CA VAL A 97 -5.16 -6.03 0.43
C VAL A 97 -6.20 -5.37 -0.48
N ARG A 98 -6.71 -4.19 -0.11
CA ARG A 98 -7.64 -3.43 -0.96
C ARG A 98 -7.00 -3.01 -2.28
N CYS A 99 -5.74 -2.55 -2.26
CA CYS A 99 -4.99 -2.23 -3.47
C CYS A 99 -4.82 -3.45 -4.37
N VAL A 100 -4.41 -4.59 -3.79
CA VAL A 100 -4.29 -5.86 -4.52
C VAL A 100 -5.61 -6.23 -5.20
N LYS A 101 -6.73 -6.15 -4.46
CA LYS A 101 -8.06 -6.44 -5.00
C LYS A 101 -8.38 -5.55 -6.21
N GLU A 102 -8.12 -4.25 -6.11
CA GLU A 102 -8.39 -3.32 -7.20
C GLU A 102 -7.57 -3.64 -8.45
N VAL A 103 -6.27 -3.95 -8.31
CA VAL A 103 -5.43 -4.35 -9.44
C VAL A 103 -5.89 -5.69 -10.03
N MET A 104 -6.21 -6.67 -9.20
CA MET A 104 -6.63 -8.01 -9.61
C MET A 104 -8.02 -8.04 -10.27
N ASN A 105 -8.85 -7.02 -10.06
CA ASN A 105 -10.13 -6.84 -10.73
C ASN A 105 -9.99 -6.19 -12.12
N SER A 106 -8.76 -5.97 -12.60
CA SER A 106 -8.49 -5.44 -13.94
C SER A 106 -7.91 -6.52 -14.86
N GLU A 107 -8.12 -6.36 -16.17
CA GLU A 107 -7.51 -7.22 -17.18
C GLU A 107 -5.97 -7.20 -17.09
N ALA A 108 -5.37 -6.03 -16.83
CA ALA A 108 -3.93 -5.88 -16.67
C ALA A 108 -3.37 -6.73 -15.52
N GLY A 109 -4.04 -6.72 -14.36
CA GLY A 109 -3.64 -7.52 -13.20
C GLY A 109 -3.81 -9.02 -13.44
N LEU A 110 -4.92 -9.44 -14.05
CA LEU A 110 -5.16 -10.86 -14.37
C LEU A 110 -4.17 -11.38 -15.41
N THR A 111 -3.86 -10.60 -16.44
CA THR A 111 -2.90 -10.98 -17.50
C THR A 111 -1.51 -11.16 -16.90
N ALA A 112 -1.05 -10.22 -16.07
CA ALA A 112 0.24 -10.34 -15.39
C ALA A 112 0.35 -11.59 -14.49
N MET A 113 -0.76 -12.00 -13.86
CA MET A 113 -0.80 -13.21 -13.03
C MET A 113 -0.77 -14.51 -13.85
N LEU A 114 -1.34 -14.50 -15.06
CA LEU A 114 -1.25 -15.64 -15.98
C LEU A 114 0.16 -15.77 -16.57
N ASP A 115 0.82 -14.63 -16.82
CA ASP A 115 2.15 -14.59 -17.42
C ASP A 115 3.27 -14.91 -16.43
N SER A 116 3.04 -14.77 -15.12
CA SER A 116 4.06 -14.96 -14.09
C SER A 116 3.62 -15.89 -12.97
N SER A 117 4.14 -17.12 -13.01
CA SER A 117 3.97 -18.09 -11.91
C SER A 117 4.57 -17.60 -10.58
N ASP A 118 5.59 -16.74 -10.62
CA ASP A 118 6.21 -16.18 -9.42
C ASP A 118 5.26 -15.22 -8.67
N LEU A 119 4.48 -14.41 -9.41
CA LEU A 119 3.44 -13.55 -8.81
C LEU A 119 2.36 -14.38 -8.11
N VAL A 120 1.98 -15.52 -8.68
CA VAL A 120 1.05 -16.47 -8.05
C VAL A 120 1.61 -17.02 -6.75
N CYS A 121 2.89 -17.42 -6.74
CA CYS A 121 3.57 -17.90 -5.54
C CYS A 121 3.70 -16.81 -4.46
N GLN A 122 4.04 -15.59 -4.83
CA GLN A 122 4.13 -14.44 -3.91
C GLN A 122 2.77 -14.11 -3.29
N LEU A 123 1.70 -14.08 -4.09
CA LEU A 123 0.35 -13.87 -3.59
C LEU A 123 -0.07 -14.97 -2.59
N ALA A 124 0.20 -16.23 -2.93
CA ALA A 124 -0.08 -17.36 -2.05
C ALA A 124 0.64 -17.21 -0.71
N ARG A 125 1.94 -16.90 -0.70
CA ARG A 125 2.72 -16.67 0.53
C ARG A 125 2.15 -15.50 1.35
N GLY A 126 1.94 -14.34 0.71
CA GLY A 126 1.44 -13.14 1.38
C GLY A 126 0.07 -13.34 2.03
N LEU A 127 -0.83 -14.12 1.41
CA LEU A 127 -2.17 -14.41 1.95
C LEU A 127 -2.19 -15.56 2.96
N LEU A 128 -1.42 -16.63 2.71
CA LEU A 128 -1.37 -17.80 3.59
C LEU A 128 -0.69 -17.47 4.92
N ASP A 129 0.36 -16.64 4.91
CA ASP A 129 1.06 -16.27 6.13
C ASP A 129 0.33 -15.20 6.94
N HIS A 130 -0.49 -14.36 6.31
CA HIS A 130 -1.41 -13.45 7.03
C HIS A 130 -2.50 -14.22 7.79
N SER A 131 -2.73 -15.49 7.46
CA SER A 131 -3.63 -16.38 8.19
C SER A 131 -2.99 -16.98 9.44
N SER A 132 -2.45 -16.12 10.32
CA SER A 132 -2.34 -16.53 11.73
C SER A 132 -3.76 -16.81 12.25
N PHE A 133 -3.95 -18.08 12.54
CA PHE A 133 -5.18 -18.79 12.83
C PHE A 133 -5.93 -18.24 14.05
N SER A 134 -6.80 -17.25 13.86
CA SER A 134 -7.98 -16.96 14.69
C SER A 134 -8.86 -15.96 13.91
N HIS A 135 -10.15 -16.25 13.75
CA HIS A 135 -11.17 -15.47 13.00
C HIS A 135 -11.32 -15.77 11.49
N LYS A 136 -11.47 -17.06 11.14
CA LYS A 136 -11.81 -17.57 9.79
C LYS A 136 -13.24 -17.23 9.27
N LYS A 137 -13.82 -16.05 9.54
CA LYS A 137 -15.15 -15.70 8.99
C LYS A 137 -15.24 -14.35 8.26
N THR A 138 -14.37 -13.40 8.55
CA THR A 138 -14.53 -12.04 8.04
C THR A 138 -13.68 -11.76 6.80
N CYS A 139 -12.40 -12.16 6.76
CA CYS A 139 -11.52 -11.86 5.61
C CYS A 139 -11.89 -12.58 4.31
N PHE A 140 -12.50 -13.78 4.38
CA PHE A 140 -12.97 -14.48 3.18
C PHE A 140 -14.22 -13.83 2.56
N HIS A 141 -14.97 -13.04 3.31
CA HIS A 141 -16.14 -12.33 2.78
C HIS A 141 -15.74 -11.19 1.83
N ASP A 142 -14.59 -10.55 2.07
CA ASP A 142 -14.13 -9.39 1.28
C ASP A 142 -13.38 -9.78 -0.02
N LEU A 143 -12.99 -11.05 -0.15
CA LEU A 143 -12.32 -11.63 -1.33
C LEU A 143 -13.27 -12.32 -2.31
N LYS A 144 -14.58 -12.11 -2.18
CA LYS A 144 -15.51 -12.54 -3.25
C LYS A 144 -15.26 -11.69 -4.49
N PHE A 145 -14.57 -12.29 -5.45
CA PHE A 145 -14.56 -11.87 -6.84
C PHE A 145 -15.99 -11.96 -7.36
N ASN A 146 -16.49 -10.87 -7.90
CA ASN A 146 -17.81 -10.75 -8.51
C ASN A 146 -17.60 -10.26 -9.93
#